data_AF-A0A1V6K158-F1
#
_entry.id   AF-A0A1V6K158-F1
#
_cell.length_a   1.000
_cell.length_b   1.000
_cell.length_c   1.000
_cell.angle_alpha   90.00
_cell.angle_beta   90.00
_cell.angle_gamma   90.00
#
_symmetry.space_group_name_H-M   'P 1'
#
loop_
_entity.id
_entity.type
_entity.pdbx_description
1 polymer ?
#
loop_
_entity_poly.entity_id
_entity_poly.type
_entity_poly.pdbx_seq_one_letter_code
_entity_poly.pdbx_strand_id
1 'polypeptide(L)'
;MPLQNSSVLKAITGDDTHYVEKKGIDAYEARIFAVHLYTCNRPPSTPERVQNDAAFWGRWEFVTFPNYFEVNPKWYDQVLTPATCSAYFNLVLEMALSIYQAGELPVKSSAYEVRDSWQINSDPLYKFITENMDRSEAGYVLKEDAYAGFLNFARTENVPPSKIPATLETFAKAVFKYGFAPARVRVDGARAQVFRGYTWKSTSQYKRGGATNATLQGGL
;
A
#
# COMPACT_ATOMS: atom_id res chain seq x y z
N MET A 1 13.73 5.65 -10.03
CA MET A 1 13.14 4.97 -11.19
C MET A 1 11.64 5.29 -11.23
N PRO A 2 11.11 5.95 -12.27
CA PRO A 2 9.66 6.07 -12.44
C PRO A 2 9.06 4.66 -12.55
N LEU A 3 8.03 4.35 -11.76
CA LEU A 3 7.30 3.07 -11.86
C LEU A 3 6.63 2.85 -13.23
N GLN A 4 6.68 3.85 -14.10
CA GLN A 4 6.27 3.80 -15.49
C GLN A 4 7.14 2.89 -16.37
N ASN A 5 8.32 2.46 -15.91
CA ASN A 5 9.20 1.56 -16.68
C ASN A 5 9.43 0.25 -15.92
N SER A 6 8.36 -0.53 -15.71
CA SER A 6 8.46 -1.81 -14.99
C SER A 6 9.35 -2.83 -15.71
N SER A 7 9.46 -2.75 -17.04
CA SER A 7 10.36 -3.59 -17.84
C SER A 7 11.83 -3.38 -17.49
N VAL A 8 12.25 -2.13 -17.23
CA VAL A 8 13.64 -1.81 -16.84
C VAL A 8 13.95 -2.39 -15.48
N LEU A 9 13.03 -2.26 -14.51
CA LEU A 9 13.21 -2.85 -13.19
C LEU A 9 13.30 -4.38 -13.29
N LYS A 10 12.42 -5.02 -14.07
CA LYS A 10 12.42 -6.47 -14.27
C LYS A 10 13.72 -6.98 -14.88
N ALA A 11 14.29 -6.23 -15.82
CA ALA A 11 15.58 -6.54 -16.42
C ALA A 11 16.70 -6.45 -15.37
N ILE A 12 16.81 -5.31 -14.67
CA ILE A 12 17.90 -5.06 -13.69
C ILE A 12 17.85 -6.02 -12.48
N THR A 13 16.65 -6.49 -12.12
CA THR A 13 16.45 -7.45 -11.02
C THR A 13 16.42 -8.90 -11.50
N GLY A 14 16.58 -9.14 -12.80
CA GLY A 14 16.63 -10.47 -13.40
C GLY A 14 18.04 -11.07 -13.37
N ASP A 15 18.17 -12.23 -14.00
CA ASP A 15 19.47 -12.89 -14.23
C ASP A 15 20.04 -12.51 -15.62
N ASP A 16 19.79 -11.27 -16.07
CA ASP A 16 20.21 -10.82 -17.38
C ASP A 16 21.57 -10.11 -17.31
N THR A 17 22.30 -10.18 -18.41
CA THR A 17 23.50 -9.36 -18.61
C THR A 17 23.10 -7.96 -19.04
N HIS A 18 23.73 -6.95 -18.45
CA HIS A 18 23.46 -5.55 -18.71
C HIS A 18 24.65 -4.87 -19.38
N TYR A 19 24.35 -3.99 -20.33
CA TYR A 19 25.34 -3.09 -20.89
C TYR A 19 25.58 -1.93 -19.92
N VAL A 20 26.78 -1.85 -19.38
CA VAL A 20 27.18 -0.86 -18.36
C VAL A 20 28.08 0.18 -19.00
N GLU A 21 27.61 1.43 -19.00
CA GLU A 21 28.37 2.57 -19.48
C GLU A 21 28.97 3.33 -18.28
N LYS A 22 30.22 3.02 -17.95
CA LYS A 22 30.95 3.76 -16.91
C LYS A 22 31.66 4.94 -17.55
N LYS A 23 31.44 6.15 -17.03
CA LYS A 23 32.05 7.38 -17.56
C LYS A 23 33.57 7.23 -17.70
N GLY A 24 34.07 7.48 -18.92
CA GLY A 24 35.50 7.44 -19.23
C GLY A 24 36.07 6.05 -19.49
N ILE A 25 35.24 5.03 -19.63
CA ILE A 25 35.61 3.65 -19.97
C ILE A 25 34.66 3.17 -21.07
N ASP A 26 35.16 2.31 -21.96
CA ASP A 26 34.32 1.65 -22.96
C ASP A 26 33.23 0.82 -22.28
N ALA A 27 32.06 0.85 -22.87
CA ALA A 27 30.93 0.13 -22.32
C ALA A 27 31.15 -1.39 -22.38
N TYR A 28 30.69 -2.08 -21.36
CA TYR A 28 30.92 -3.51 -21.18
C TYR A 28 29.68 -4.23 -20.66
N GLU A 29 29.62 -5.52 -20.93
CA GLU A 29 28.57 -6.38 -20.43
C GLU A 29 28.89 -6.89 -19.02
N ALA A 30 27.94 -6.76 -18.09
CA ALA A 30 28.07 -7.26 -16.73
C ALA A 30 26.73 -7.68 -16.14
N ARG A 31 26.76 -8.68 -15.26
CA ARG A 31 25.61 -9.08 -14.45
C ARG A 31 25.52 -8.21 -13.19
N ILE A 32 24.31 -7.77 -12.86
CA ILE A 32 24.04 -6.96 -11.67
C ILE A 32 23.67 -7.90 -10.51
N PHE A 33 24.54 -8.01 -9.52
CA PHE A 33 24.30 -8.80 -8.30
C PHE A 33 23.78 -7.95 -7.14
N ALA A 34 23.48 -6.67 -7.38
CA ALA A 34 23.09 -5.74 -6.32
C ALA A 34 21.69 -6.08 -5.77
N VAL A 35 21.59 -6.15 -4.44
CA VAL A 35 20.30 -6.17 -3.75
C VAL A 35 19.75 -4.75 -3.73
N HIS A 36 18.52 -4.59 -4.23
CA HIS A 36 17.88 -3.29 -4.32
C HIS A 36 17.03 -3.03 -3.07
N LEU A 37 17.36 -1.96 -2.35
CA LEU A 37 16.60 -1.49 -1.18
C LEU A 37 15.99 -0.12 -1.49
N TYR A 38 14.69 0.00 -1.25
CA TYR A 38 13.96 1.26 -1.42
C TYR A 38 13.21 1.58 -0.13
N THR A 39 13.33 2.82 0.33
CA THR A 39 12.61 3.31 1.51
C THR A 39 11.70 4.46 1.11
N CYS A 40 10.50 4.48 1.68
CA CYS A 40 9.54 5.56 1.44
C CYS A 40 8.55 5.63 2.61
N ASN A 41 8.05 6.84 2.90
CA ASN A 41 6.97 7.01 3.88
C ASN A 41 5.62 6.55 3.31
N ARG A 42 5.46 6.68 1.99
CA ARG A 42 4.32 6.13 1.25
C ARG A 42 4.82 5.61 -0.11
N PRO A 43 4.44 4.38 -0.49
CA PRO A 43 4.81 3.86 -1.79
C PRO A 43 4.19 4.69 -2.92
N PRO A 44 4.92 4.87 -4.04
CA PRO A 44 4.38 5.56 -5.20
C PRO A 44 3.23 4.77 -5.85
N SER A 45 2.27 5.51 -6.41
CA SER A 45 1.16 4.92 -7.17
C SER A 45 1.66 4.21 -8.43
N THR A 46 1.08 3.07 -8.75
CA THR A 46 1.48 2.24 -9.89
C THR A 46 0.50 2.41 -11.07
N PRO A 47 0.98 2.50 -12.31
CA PRO A 47 0.10 2.55 -13.48
C PRO A 47 -0.69 1.24 -13.63
N GLU A 48 -1.87 1.29 -14.24
CA GLU A 48 -2.79 0.14 -14.37
C GLU A 48 -2.12 -1.12 -14.95
N ARG A 49 -1.29 -0.95 -15.99
CA ARG A 49 -0.52 -2.04 -16.61
C ARG A 49 0.40 -2.81 -15.65
N VAL A 50 0.80 -2.20 -14.52
CA VAL A 50 1.65 -2.83 -13.49
C VAL A 50 0.80 -3.48 -12.40
N GLN A 51 -0.42 -3.00 -12.15
CA GLN A 51 -1.26 -3.50 -11.05
C GLN A 51 -1.59 -4.99 -11.19
N ASN A 52 -1.66 -5.50 -12.42
CA ASN A 52 -1.95 -6.92 -12.71
C ASN A 52 -0.71 -7.72 -13.13
N ASP A 53 0.49 -7.15 -12.98
CA ASP A 53 1.75 -7.74 -13.44
C ASP A 53 2.40 -8.59 -12.33
N ALA A 54 2.04 -9.87 -12.25
CA ALA A 54 2.58 -10.78 -11.23
C ALA A 54 4.11 -10.87 -11.26
N ALA A 55 4.73 -10.79 -12.44
CA ALA A 55 6.19 -10.82 -12.58
C ALA A 55 6.84 -9.57 -11.99
N PHE A 56 6.18 -8.41 -12.04
CA PHE A 56 6.66 -7.23 -11.34
C PHE A 56 6.58 -7.43 -9.83
N TRP A 57 5.43 -7.85 -9.31
CA TRP A 57 5.19 -7.96 -7.87
C TRP A 57 5.98 -9.07 -7.18
N GLY A 58 6.25 -10.18 -7.86
CA GLY A 58 7.06 -11.29 -7.32
C GLY A 58 8.55 -10.98 -7.12
N ARG A 59 9.01 -9.76 -7.44
CA ARG A 59 10.39 -9.29 -7.24
C ARG A 59 10.58 -8.40 -6.01
N TRP A 60 9.51 -8.18 -5.26
CA TRP A 60 9.50 -7.26 -4.13
C TRP A 60 9.20 -8.01 -2.84
N GLU A 61 9.83 -7.57 -1.77
CA GLU A 61 9.38 -7.83 -0.42
C GLU A 61 8.96 -6.49 0.20
N PHE A 62 7.74 -6.42 0.73
CA PHE A 62 7.18 -5.19 1.27
C PHE A 62 7.23 -5.22 2.80
N VAL A 63 8.15 -4.45 3.38
CA VAL A 63 8.35 -4.38 4.83
C VAL A 63 7.81 -3.06 5.36
N THR A 64 6.83 -3.15 6.27
CA THR A 64 6.27 -1.98 6.96
C THR A 64 6.94 -1.83 8.32
N PHE A 65 7.37 -0.61 8.65
CA PHE A 65 7.82 -0.25 9.99
C PHE A 65 6.71 0.59 10.66
N PRO A 66 5.78 -0.04 11.41
CA PRO A 66 4.57 0.63 11.91
C PRO A 66 4.84 1.52 13.14
N ASN A 67 6.00 1.38 13.76
CA ASN A 67 6.31 2.03 15.03
C ASN A 67 6.92 3.41 14.79
N TYR A 68 6.48 4.37 15.60
CA TYR A 68 7.10 5.68 15.72
C TYR A 68 8.04 5.69 16.92
N PHE A 69 9.24 6.25 16.74
CA PHE A 69 10.23 6.39 17.79
C PHE A 69 10.57 7.87 17.96
N GLU A 70 10.68 8.33 19.20
CA GLU A 70 11.16 9.68 19.49
C GLU A 70 12.60 9.86 19.02
N VAL A 71 12.94 11.07 18.57
CA VAL A 71 14.30 11.38 18.11
C VAL A 71 15.24 11.37 19.32
N ASN A 72 16.09 10.36 19.39
CA ASN A 72 17.18 10.28 20.36
C ASN A 72 18.53 10.59 19.68
N PRO A 73 19.13 11.78 19.92
CA PRO A 73 20.41 12.15 19.31
C PRO A 73 21.56 11.20 19.65
N LYS A 74 21.48 10.49 20.79
CA LYS A 74 22.50 9.54 21.27
C LYS A 74 22.22 8.10 20.84
N TRP A 75 21.18 7.86 20.03
CA TRP A 75 20.78 6.51 19.64
C TRP A 75 21.93 5.72 18.98
N TYR A 76 22.68 6.36 18.09
CA TYR A 76 23.79 5.71 17.40
C TYR A 76 24.87 5.24 18.39
N ASP A 77 25.26 6.09 19.34
CA ASP A 77 26.28 5.76 20.34
C ASP A 77 25.82 4.66 21.32
N GLN A 78 24.51 4.63 21.60
CA GLN A 78 23.91 3.67 22.54
C GLN A 78 23.63 2.31 21.89
N VAL A 79 23.27 2.29 20.61
CA VAL A 79 22.81 1.07 19.92
C VAL A 79 23.92 0.48 19.06
N LEU A 80 24.65 1.28 18.29
CA LEU A 80 25.72 0.79 17.40
C LEU A 80 27.06 0.62 18.13
N THR A 81 27.01 0.11 19.36
CA THR A 81 28.23 -0.24 20.10
C THR A 81 28.96 -1.40 19.43
N PRO A 82 30.28 -1.55 19.63
CA PRO A 82 31.03 -2.69 19.08
C PRO A 82 30.42 -4.05 19.46
N ALA A 83 29.90 -4.17 20.70
CA ALA A 83 29.25 -5.39 21.16
C ALA A 83 27.93 -5.66 20.42
N THR A 84 27.06 -4.65 20.28
CA THR A 84 25.79 -4.80 19.56
C THR A 84 26.02 -5.09 18.07
N CYS A 85 26.96 -4.39 17.44
CA CYS A 85 27.31 -4.62 16.04
C CYS A 85 27.87 -6.04 15.82
N SER A 86 28.73 -6.53 16.73
CA SER A 86 29.22 -7.91 16.66
C SER A 86 28.10 -8.94 16.84
N ALA A 87 27.18 -8.73 17.79
CA ALA A 87 26.03 -9.60 17.98
C ALA A 87 25.09 -9.60 16.76
N TYR A 88 24.77 -8.42 16.22
CA TYR A 88 23.93 -8.28 15.03
C TYR A 88 24.57 -8.92 13.80
N PHE A 89 25.89 -8.79 13.64
CA PHE A 89 26.62 -9.44 12.56
C PHE A 89 26.52 -10.96 12.64
N ASN A 90 26.59 -11.55 13.84
CA ASN A 90 26.40 -13.00 14.00
C ASN A 90 24.98 -13.43 13.55
N LEU A 91 23.95 -12.66 13.89
CA LEU A 91 22.58 -12.94 13.42
C LEU A 91 22.47 -12.86 11.88
N VAL A 92 23.14 -11.88 11.26
CA VAL A 92 23.20 -11.76 9.79
C VAL A 92 23.92 -12.97 9.18
N LEU A 93 25.02 -13.43 9.76
CA LEU A 93 25.75 -14.61 9.29
C LEU A 93 24.91 -15.89 9.41
N GLU A 94 24.23 -16.09 10.53
CA GLU A 94 23.31 -17.22 10.72
C GLU A 94 22.21 -17.23 9.65
N MET A 95 21.61 -16.07 9.38
CA MET A 95 20.59 -15.93 8.34
C MET A 95 21.16 -16.20 6.94
N ALA A 96 22.36 -15.67 6.64
CA ALA A 96 23.00 -15.89 5.35
C ALA A 96 23.33 -17.37 5.11
N LEU A 97 23.80 -18.08 6.14
CA LEU A 97 24.04 -19.53 6.08
C LEU A 97 22.74 -20.29 5.88
N SER A 98 21.66 -19.90 6.56
CA SER A 98 20.34 -20.51 6.37
C SER A 98 19.84 -20.35 4.94
N ILE A 99 19.95 -19.15 4.36
CA ILE A 99 19.55 -18.88 2.97
C ILE A 99 20.39 -19.71 2.01
N TYR A 100 21.71 -19.77 2.22
CA TYR A 100 22.62 -20.53 1.38
C TYR A 100 22.30 -22.04 1.41
N GLN A 101 22.02 -22.59 2.58
CA GLN A 101 21.68 -24.02 2.74
C GLN A 101 20.31 -24.37 2.16
N ALA A 102 19.31 -23.48 2.32
CA ALA A 102 17.98 -23.69 1.78
C ALA A 102 17.89 -23.43 0.26
N GLY A 103 18.78 -22.60 -0.28
CA GLY A 103 18.74 -22.17 -1.69
C GLY A 103 17.62 -21.17 -2.00
N GLU A 104 16.95 -20.63 -0.97
CA GLU A 104 15.82 -19.71 -1.09
C GLU A 104 15.76 -18.74 0.09
N LEU A 105 15.07 -17.61 -0.10
CA LEU A 105 14.81 -16.67 0.99
C LEU A 105 13.78 -17.25 1.96
N PRO A 106 13.89 -16.97 3.28
CA PRO A 106 12.91 -17.42 4.27
C PRO A 106 11.57 -16.70 4.13
N VAL A 107 11.56 -15.51 3.52
CA VAL A 107 10.35 -14.74 3.23
C VAL A 107 9.81 -15.18 1.86
N LYS A 108 8.52 -15.48 1.81
CA LYS A 108 7.83 -15.98 0.60
C LYS A 108 6.53 -15.23 0.37
N SER A 109 6.61 -13.91 0.31
CA SER A 109 5.42 -13.12 0.00
C SER A 109 4.99 -13.41 -1.43
N SER A 110 3.72 -13.72 -1.61
CA SER A 110 3.14 -13.87 -2.95
C SER A 110 3.07 -12.50 -3.64
N ALA A 111 3.13 -12.52 -4.98
CA ALA A 111 2.90 -11.33 -5.80
C ALA A 111 1.59 -10.59 -5.44
N TYR A 112 0.57 -11.34 -5.00
CA TYR A 112 -0.69 -10.79 -4.53
C TYR A 112 -0.54 -10.02 -3.21
N GLU A 113 0.09 -10.61 -2.20
CA GLU A 113 0.28 -10.01 -0.87
C GLU A 113 1.13 -8.74 -0.93
N VAL A 114 2.20 -8.78 -1.74
CA VAL A 114 3.05 -7.60 -1.98
C VAL A 114 2.24 -6.48 -2.61
N ARG A 115 1.49 -6.79 -3.68
CA ARG A 115 0.64 -5.81 -4.36
C ARG A 115 -0.39 -5.23 -3.40
N ASP A 116 -1.06 -6.07 -2.64
CA ASP A 116 -2.11 -5.65 -1.71
C ASP A 116 -1.54 -4.72 -0.63
N SER A 117 -0.43 -5.12 -0.02
CA SER A 117 0.32 -4.30 0.95
C SER A 117 0.74 -2.95 0.34
N TRP A 118 1.26 -2.96 -0.89
CA TRP A 118 1.63 -1.74 -1.61
C TRP A 118 0.43 -0.83 -1.87
N GLN A 119 -0.70 -1.39 -2.31
CA GLN A 119 -1.91 -0.62 -2.62
C GLN A 119 -2.55 -0.03 -1.36
N ILE A 120 -2.64 -0.81 -0.27
CA ILE A 120 -3.11 -0.33 1.04
C ILE A 120 -2.28 0.87 1.51
N ASN A 121 -0.97 0.85 1.29
CA ASN A 121 -0.08 1.92 1.74
C ASN A 121 0.02 3.10 0.74
N SER A 122 -0.43 2.97 -0.51
CA SER A 122 -0.30 4.02 -1.55
C SER A 122 -1.61 4.72 -1.92
N ASP A 123 -2.76 4.04 -1.78
CA ASP A 123 -4.07 4.54 -2.21
C ASP A 123 -5.07 4.56 -1.03
N PRO A 124 -5.34 5.74 -0.45
CA PRO A 124 -6.26 5.88 0.68
C PRO A 124 -7.68 5.39 0.39
N LEU A 125 -8.16 5.45 -0.86
CA LEU A 125 -9.47 4.92 -1.22
C LEU A 125 -9.46 3.39 -1.17
N TYR A 126 -8.40 2.78 -1.68
CA TYR A 126 -8.24 1.33 -1.60
C TYR A 126 -8.18 0.87 -0.14
N LYS A 127 -7.33 1.51 0.68
CA LYS A 127 -7.25 1.24 2.12
C LYS A 127 -8.62 1.33 2.79
N PHE A 128 -9.33 2.43 2.58
CA PHE A 128 -10.67 2.64 3.14
C PHE A 128 -11.65 1.53 2.76
N ILE A 129 -11.74 1.19 1.48
CA ILE A 129 -12.67 0.16 0.97
C ILE A 129 -12.30 -1.20 1.58
N THR A 130 -11.02 -1.60 1.49
CA THR A 130 -10.53 -2.89 1.98
C THR A 130 -10.73 -3.04 3.49
N GLU A 131 -10.52 -1.97 4.27
CA GLU A 131 -10.66 -2.03 5.72
C GLU A 131 -12.11 -1.94 6.20
N ASN A 132 -13.01 -1.26 5.48
CA ASN A 132 -14.32 -0.87 6.01
C ASN A 132 -15.53 -1.45 5.26
N MET A 133 -15.32 -2.11 4.12
CA MET A 133 -16.40 -2.63 3.29
C MET A 133 -16.17 -4.08 2.87
N ASP A 134 -17.26 -4.84 2.78
CA ASP A 134 -17.28 -6.21 2.25
C ASP A 134 -17.92 -6.23 0.87
N ARG A 135 -17.38 -7.01 -0.05
CA ARG A 135 -18.03 -7.23 -1.35
C ARG A 135 -19.35 -7.97 -1.17
N SER A 136 -20.38 -7.49 -1.83
CA SER A 136 -21.73 -8.08 -1.79
C SER A 136 -22.51 -7.72 -3.05
N GLU A 137 -22.86 -8.73 -3.85
CA GLU A 137 -23.57 -8.54 -5.13
C GLU A 137 -24.95 -7.92 -4.95
N ALA A 138 -25.68 -8.35 -3.91
CA ALA A 138 -26.97 -7.79 -3.54
C ALA A 138 -26.87 -6.53 -2.66
N GLY A 139 -25.66 -6.28 -2.12
CA GLY A 139 -25.36 -5.21 -1.20
C GLY A 139 -25.34 -3.82 -1.83
N TYR A 140 -25.69 -2.83 -1.02
CA TYR A 140 -25.52 -1.43 -1.39
C TYR A 140 -25.17 -0.55 -0.19
N VAL A 141 -24.57 0.60 -0.50
CA VAL A 141 -24.32 1.70 0.43
C VAL A 141 -24.83 3.01 -0.16
N LEU A 142 -25.37 3.90 0.67
CA LEU A 142 -25.76 5.25 0.22
C LEU A 142 -24.52 6.01 -0.24
N LYS A 143 -24.64 6.72 -1.37
CA LYS A 143 -23.49 7.46 -1.93
C LYS A 143 -22.95 8.49 -0.95
N GLU A 144 -23.86 9.22 -0.31
CA GLU A 144 -23.54 10.25 0.67
C GLU A 144 -22.88 9.65 1.91
N ASP A 145 -23.41 8.55 2.44
CA ASP A 145 -22.83 7.85 3.60
C ASP A 145 -21.43 7.32 3.31
N ALA A 146 -21.23 6.71 2.13
CA ALA A 146 -19.92 6.21 1.72
C ALA A 146 -18.88 7.33 1.60
N TYR A 147 -19.27 8.48 1.05
CA TYR A 147 -18.39 9.63 0.92
C TYR A 147 -18.10 10.29 2.28
N ALA A 148 -19.11 10.49 3.11
CA ALA A 148 -18.95 11.03 4.46
C ALA A 148 -18.05 10.11 5.31
N GLY A 149 -18.25 8.79 5.24
CA GLY A 149 -17.40 7.82 5.91
C GLY A 149 -15.95 7.88 5.42
N PHE A 150 -15.74 8.05 4.11
CA PHE A 150 -14.39 8.24 3.55
C PHE A 150 -13.74 9.55 4.03
N LEU A 151 -14.48 10.66 4.09
CA LEU A 151 -13.96 11.94 4.61
C LEU A 151 -13.56 11.83 6.09
N ASN A 152 -14.34 11.11 6.89
CA ASN A 152 -14.01 10.86 8.29
C ASN A 152 -12.75 9.99 8.42
N PHE A 153 -12.66 8.90 7.64
CA PHE A 153 -11.45 8.08 7.55
C PHE A 153 -10.23 8.92 7.15
N ALA A 154 -10.36 9.77 6.13
CA ALA A 154 -9.26 10.59 5.63
C ALA A 154 -8.73 11.58 6.68
N ARG A 155 -9.62 12.10 7.55
CA ARG A 155 -9.24 12.93 8.70
C ARG A 155 -8.52 12.11 9.78
N THR A 156 -9.06 10.96 10.16
CA THR A 156 -8.46 10.08 11.18
C THR A 156 -7.07 9.58 10.76
N GLU A 157 -6.89 9.25 9.49
CA GLU A 157 -5.64 8.71 8.94
C GLU A 157 -4.66 9.78 8.44
N ASN A 158 -4.96 11.07 8.62
CA ASN A 158 -4.16 12.20 8.13
C ASN A 158 -3.78 12.05 6.64
N VAL A 159 -4.76 11.72 5.82
CA VAL A 159 -4.59 11.57 4.36
C VAL A 159 -4.27 12.95 3.75
N PRO A 160 -3.28 13.06 2.85
CA PRO A 160 -2.96 14.33 2.20
C PRO A 160 -4.16 14.89 1.44
N PRO A 161 -4.44 16.20 1.51
CA PRO A 161 -5.55 16.81 0.79
C PRO A 161 -5.53 16.54 -0.72
N SER A 162 -4.34 16.42 -1.33
CA SER A 162 -4.17 16.09 -2.75
C SER A 162 -4.64 14.68 -3.15
N LYS A 163 -4.89 13.80 -2.17
CA LYS A 163 -5.38 12.43 -2.36
C LYS A 163 -6.85 12.26 -1.99
N ILE A 164 -7.51 13.31 -1.50
CA ILE A 164 -8.92 13.29 -1.10
C ILE A 164 -9.74 13.81 -2.28
N PRO A 165 -10.71 13.05 -2.82
CA PRO A 165 -11.64 13.57 -3.83
C PRO A 165 -12.45 14.73 -3.26
N ALA A 166 -12.38 15.88 -3.94
CA ALA A 166 -12.94 17.14 -3.45
C ALA A 166 -14.47 17.19 -3.44
N THR A 167 -15.13 16.37 -4.28
CA THR A 167 -16.60 16.29 -4.36
C THR A 167 -17.10 14.85 -4.37
N LEU A 168 -18.38 14.67 -4.04
CA LEU A 168 -19.07 13.39 -4.15
C LEU A 168 -19.00 12.81 -5.57
N GLU A 169 -19.03 13.63 -6.63
CA GLU A 169 -18.93 13.11 -8.00
C GLU A 169 -17.53 12.61 -8.32
N THR A 170 -16.50 13.32 -7.86
CA THR A 170 -15.11 12.88 -8.03
C THR A 170 -14.84 11.58 -7.23
N PHE A 171 -15.39 11.47 -6.03
CA PHE A 171 -15.37 10.23 -5.24
C PHE A 171 -16.09 9.10 -5.97
N ALA A 172 -17.31 9.35 -6.46
CA ALA A 172 -18.11 8.36 -7.18
C ALA A 172 -17.37 7.80 -8.40
N LYS A 173 -16.74 8.67 -9.20
CA LYS A 173 -15.91 8.24 -10.34
C LYS A 173 -14.69 7.43 -9.88
N ALA A 174 -14.05 7.85 -8.79
CA ALA A 174 -12.84 7.20 -8.28
C ALA A 174 -13.11 5.80 -7.69
N VAL A 175 -14.31 5.53 -7.15
CA VAL A 175 -14.64 4.21 -6.59
C VAL A 175 -15.04 3.16 -7.63
N PHE A 176 -15.39 3.58 -8.86
CA PHE A 176 -15.80 2.64 -9.90
C PHE A 176 -14.72 1.63 -10.29
N LYS A 177 -13.44 2.05 -10.28
CA LYS A 177 -12.31 1.12 -10.52
C LYS A 177 -12.21 0.00 -9.49
N TYR A 178 -12.87 0.12 -8.33
CA TYR A 178 -12.92 -0.94 -7.31
C TYR A 178 -14.18 -1.80 -7.39
N GLY A 179 -15.02 -1.63 -8.42
CA GLY A 179 -16.22 -2.45 -8.63
C GLY A 179 -17.50 -1.89 -8.02
N PHE A 180 -17.50 -0.64 -7.58
CA PHE A 180 -18.74 0.05 -7.20
C PHE A 180 -19.55 0.36 -8.45
N ALA A 181 -20.84 0.04 -8.44
CA ALA A 181 -21.76 0.38 -9.52
C ALA A 181 -22.83 1.39 -9.06
N PRO A 182 -23.11 2.46 -9.81
CA PRO A 182 -24.15 3.41 -9.43
C PRO A 182 -25.54 2.79 -9.62
N ALA A 183 -26.42 2.95 -8.64
CA ALA A 183 -27.82 2.55 -8.76
C ALA A 183 -28.75 3.50 -8.00
N ARG A 184 -30.06 3.29 -8.17
CA ARG A 184 -31.11 3.97 -7.43
C ARG A 184 -32.00 2.93 -6.76
N VAL A 185 -32.29 3.12 -5.49
CA VAL A 185 -33.19 2.24 -4.72
C VAL A 185 -34.20 3.09 -3.96
N ARG A 186 -35.32 2.47 -3.55
CA ARG A 186 -36.25 3.11 -2.62
C ARG A 186 -35.80 2.79 -1.20
N VAL A 187 -35.49 3.82 -0.43
CA VAL A 187 -35.20 3.75 1.02
C VAL A 187 -36.25 4.60 1.69
N ASP A 188 -36.99 4.03 2.64
CA ASP A 188 -38.05 4.73 3.40
C ASP A 188 -39.06 5.50 2.52
N GLY A 189 -39.44 4.90 1.38
CA GLY A 189 -40.39 5.49 0.43
C GLY A 189 -39.80 6.55 -0.53
N ALA A 190 -38.60 7.07 -0.26
CA ALA A 190 -37.90 8.02 -1.11
C ALA A 190 -36.90 7.33 -2.06
N ARG A 191 -36.66 7.92 -3.24
CA ARG A 191 -35.62 7.46 -4.16
C ARG A 191 -34.25 7.97 -3.69
N ALA A 192 -33.34 7.06 -3.38
CA ALA A 192 -31.98 7.38 -2.97
C ALA A 192 -30.94 6.88 -3.99
N GLN A 193 -29.83 7.62 -4.12
CA GLN A 193 -28.67 7.20 -4.91
C GLN A 193 -27.78 6.30 -4.07
N VAL A 194 -27.42 5.14 -4.59
CA VAL A 194 -26.57 4.17 -3.91
C VAL A 194 -25.42 3.73 -4.80
N PHE A 195 -24.40 3.16 -4.17
CA PHE A 195 -23.46 2.27 -4.84
C PHE A 195 -23.80 0.82 -4.50
N ARG A 196 -23.84 -0.05 -5.52
CA ARG A 196 -23.95 -1.51 -5.38
C ARG A 196 -22.59 -2.18 -5.44
N GLY A 197 -22.55 -3.43 -4.97
CA GLY A 197 -21.37 -4.30 -5.00
C GLY A 197 -20.66 -4.38 -3.65
N TYR A 198 -21.08 -3.58 -2.67
CA TYR A 198 -20.47 -3.51 -1.34
C TYR A 198 -21.50 -3.25 -0.25
N THR A 199 -21.18 -3.71 0.95
CA THR A 199 -21.83 -3.36 2.22
C THR A 199 -20.79 -2.90 3.23
N TRP A 200 -21.21 -2.11 4.22
CA TRP A 200 -20.34 -1.78 5.35
C TRP A 200 -20.00 -3.04 6.15
N LYS A 201 -18.74 -3.18 6.55
CA LYS A 201 -18.36 -4.15 7.58
C LYS A 201 -19.09 -3.83 8.87
N SER A 202 -19.48 -4.86 9.61
CA SER A 202 -20.12 -4.71 10.92
C SER A 202 -19.24 -3.91 11.89
N THR A 203 -17.93 -4.09 11.80
CA THR A 203 -16.88 -3.43 12.61
C THR A 203 -16.49 -2.04 12.12
N SER A 204 -16.98 -1.59 10.97
CA SER A 204 -16.63 -0.27 10.44
C SER A 204 -17.16 0.84 11.34
N GLN A 205 -16.26 1.65 11.90
CA GLN A 205 -16.62 2.83 12.70
C GLN A 205 -17.12 4.00 11.84
N TYR A 206 -16.83 3.99 10.54
CA TYR A 206 -17.18 5.08 9.61
C TYR A 206 -18.55 4.88 8.94
N LYS A 207 -19.21 3.75 9.17
CA LYS A 207 -20.60 3.55 8.73
C LYS A 207 -21.53 4.56 9.38
N ARG A 208 -22.68 4.83 8.77
CA ARG A 208 -23.69 5.72 9.33
C ARG A 208 -24.07 5.27 10.75
N GLY A 209 -23.97 6.19 11.72
CA GLY A 209 -24.20 5.91 13.14
C GLY A 209 -23.06 5.18 13.88
N GLY A 210 -21.91 4.93 13.23
CA GLY A 210 -20.70 4.42 13.87
C GLY A 210 -20.01 5.44 14.78
N ALA A 211 -19.02 4.99 15.55
CA ALA A 211 -18.40 5.77 16.64
C ALA A 211 -17.89 7.16 16.21
N THR A 212 -17.32 7.30 15.02
CA THR A 212 -16.85 8.61 14.52
C THR A 212 -17.97 9.54 14.06
N ASN A 213 -19.15 9.02 13.73
CA ASN A 213 -20.35 9.84 13.48
C ASN A 213 -20.99 10.32 14.80
N ALA A 214 -20.82 9.58 15.90
CA ALA A 214 -21.34 9.97 17.21
C ALA A 214 -20.52 11.08 17.87
N THR A 215 -19.19 11.10 17.70
CA THR A 215 -18.32 12.10 18.35
C THR A 215 -18.38 13.48 17.70
N LEU A 216 -18.92 13.62 16.49
CA LEU A 216 -19.04 14.91 15.79
C LEU A 216 -20.34 15.67 16.08
N GLN A 217 -21.28 15.11 16.85
CA GLN A 217 -22.48 15.85 17.32
C GLN A 217 -22.32 16.47 18.72
N GLY A 218 -21.11 16.43 19.31
CA GLY A 218 -20.85 16.84 20.69
C GLY A 218 -19.77 17.93 20.86
N GLY A 219 -19.60 18.83 19.89
CA GLY A 219 -18.69 19.97 20.00
C GLY A 219 -19.38 21.25 19.57
N LEU A 220 -19.54 22.16 20.54
CA LEU A 220 -20.18 23.49 20.49
C LEU A 220 -19.88 24.32 19.24
#